data_AF-A0A0G1KJY5-F1
#
_entry.id   AF-A0A0G1KJY5-F1
#
_cell.length_a   1.000
_cell.length_b   1.000
_cell.length_c   1.000
_cell.angle_alpha   90.00
_cell.angle_beta   90.00
_cell.angle_gamma   90.00
#
_symmetry.space_group_name_H-M   'P 1'
#
loop_
_entity.id
_entity.type
_entity.pdbx_description
1 polymer ?
#
loop_
_entity_poly.entity_id
_entity_poly.type
_entity_poly.pdbx_seq_one_letter_code
_entity_poly.pdbx_strand_id
1 'polypeptide(L)'
;MKRTTATLTAILLIIILLIILLLIILVAAIKGSFSIHATKLTQSESKSLETKESANGPVSIAVTPRSLEEDLVAWDFAIVLDTHSEELTSDMVAVSELVDDEGKSYKPVSWE
;
A
#
# COMPACT_ATOMS: atom_id res chain seq x y z
N MET A 1 9.64 -43.68 59.85
CA MET A 1 9.62 -42.27 59.38
C MET A 1 10.45 -41.96 58.11
N LYS A 2 11.07 -42.94 57.42
CA LYS A 2 11.93 -42.67 56.24
C LYS A 2 11.24 -42.87 54.85
N ARG A 3 10.05 -43.47 54.81
CA ARG A 3 9.36 -43.82 53.54
C ARG A 3 8.58 -42.65 52.94
N THR A 4 8.05 -41.75 53.77
CA THR A 4 7.30 -40.56 53.34
C THR A 4 8.19 -39.45 52.79
N THR A 5 9.42 -39.32 53.30
CA THR A 5 10.40 -38.36 52.78
C THR A 5 10.86 -38.74 51.37
N ALA A 6 11.03 -40.04 51.08
CA ALA A 6 11.44 -40.53 49.76
C ALA A 6 10.37 -40.31 48.68
N THR A 7 9.09 -40.49 49.02
CA THR A 7 7.98 -40.24 48.07
C THR A 7 7.79 -38.74 47.84
N LEU A 8 7.95 -37.90 48.87
CA LEU A 8 7.89 -36.45 48.73
C LEU A 8 9.05 -35.90 47.87
N THR A 9 10.27 -36.43 48.03
CA THR A 9 11.41 -36.06 47.17
C THR A 9 11.20 -36.50 45.72
N ALA A 10 10.61 -37.68 45.49
CA ALA A 10 10.30 -38.14 44.13
C ALA A 10 9.24 -37.26 43.45
N ILE A 11 8.19 -36.86 44.17
CA ILE A 11 7.15 -35.96 43.65
C ILE A 11 7.75 -34.58 43.34
N LEU A 12 8.61 -34.05 44.20
CA LEU A 12 9.29 -32.77 43.97
C LEU A 12 10.15 -32.80 42.69
N LEU A 13 10.89 -33.89 42.46
CA LEU A 13 11.71 -34.05 41.25
C LEU A 13 10.85 -34.12 39.97
N ILE A 14 9.70 -34.80 40.03
CA ILE A 14 8.76 -34.87 38.90
C ILE A 14 8.18 -33.48 38.58
N ILE A 15 7.79 -32.70 39.59
CA ILE A 15 7.26 -31.35 39.40
C ILE A 15 8.32 -30.44 38.76
N ILE A 16 9.58 -30.51 39.22
CA ILE A 16 10.68 -29.73 38.63
C ILE A 16 10.87 -30.10 37.15
N LEU A 17 10.82 -31.40 36.82
CA LEU A 17 10.98 -31.88 35.45
C LEU A 17 9.83 -31.41 34.54
N LEU A 18 8.59 -31.39 35.06
CA LEU A 18 7.43 -30.86 34.35
C LEU A 18 7.54 -29.34 34.11
N ILE A 19 8.03 -28.57 35.09
CA ILE A 19 8.24 -27.12 34.94
C ILE A 19 9.30 -26.83 33.87
N ILE A 20 10.40 -27.59 33.86
CA ILE A 20 11.46 -27.45 32.84
C ILE A 20 10.90 -27.77 31.45
N LEU A 21 10.10 -28.84 31.32
CA LEU A 21 9.46 -29.20 30.06
C LEU A 21 8.51 -28.10 29.57
N LEU A 22 7.69 -27.53 30.47
CA LEU A 22 6.81 -26.41 30.17
C LEU A 22 7.57 -25.16 29.70
N LEU A 23 8.68 -24.84 30.36
CA LEU A 23 9.54 -23.71 29.98
C LEU A 23 10.17 -23.92 28.59
N ILE A 24 10.58 -25.14 28.25
CA ILE A 24 11.14 -25.47 26.93
C ILE A 24 10.06 -25.28 25.84
N ILE A 25 8.83 -25.76 26.08
CA ILE A 25 7.71 -25.61 25.14
C ILE A 25 7.35 -24.12 24.97
N LEU A 26 7.34 -23.35 26.05
CA LEU A 26 7.08 -21.91 26.02
C LEU A 26 8.13 -21.16 25.17
N VAL A 27 9.42 -21.46 25.36
CA VAL A 27 10.51 -20.85 24.57
C VAL A 27 10.43 -21.28 23.11
N ALA A 28 10.05 -22.53 22.82
CA ALA A 28 9.88 -23.02 21.45
C ALA A 28 8.71 -22.33 20.73
N ALA A 29 7.61 -22.05 21.44
CA ALA A 29 6.46 -21.33 20.89
C ALA A 29 6.80 -19.86 20.54
N ILE A 30 7.66 -19.21 21.33
CA ILE A 30 8.07 -17.81 21.08
C ILE A 30 8.97 -17.68 19.83
N LYS A 31 9.74 -18.71 19.47
CA LYS A 31 10.61 -18.68 18.28
C LYS A 31 9.85 -18.82 16.95
N GLY A 32 8.58 -19.20 16.97
CA GLY A 32 7.80 -19.52 15.77
C GLY A 32 7.02 -18.38 15.12
N SER A 33 7.01 -17.16 15.69
CA SER A 33 6.10 -16.10 15.18
C SER A 33 6.63 -14.68 15.39
N PHE A 34 7.88 -14.42 15.01
CA PHE A 34 8.36 -13.05 14.89
C PHE A 34 8.79 -12.78 13.45
N SER A 35 7.79 -12.59 12.59
CA SER A 35 7.99 -11.90 11.32
C SER A 35 8.08 -10.41 11.65
N ILE A 36 9.29 -9.87 11.77
CA ILE A 36 9.51 -8.43 11.67
C ILE A 36 9.10 -8.07 10.24
N HIS A 37 7.82 -7.75 10.04
CA HIS A 37 7.49 -6.79 9.02
C HIS A 37 8.06 -5.48 9.54
N ALA A 38 9.15 -5.02 8.93
CA ALA A 38 9.52 -3.64 9.05
C ALA A 38 8.32 -2.83 8.53
N THR A 39 7.52 -2.31 9.45
CA THR A 39 6.54 -1.27 9.14
C THR A 39 7.37 -0.07 8.68
N LYS A 40 7.66 -0.03 7.38
CA LYS A 40 7.92 1.22 6.70
C LYS A 40 6.74 2.10 7.10
N LEU A 41 7.02 3.18 7.84
CA LEU A 41 6.05 4.23 8.08
C LEU A 41 5.55 4.66 6.71
N THR A 42 4.42 4.10 6.30
CA THR A 42 3.66 4.55 5.15
C THR A 42 3.14 5.90 5.56
N GLN A 43 3.90 6.92 5.15
CA GLN A 43 3.36 8.17 4.63
C GLN A 43 1.98 7.87 4.05
N SER A 44 0.95 8.56 4.57
CA SER A 44 -0.46 8.40 4.20
C SER A 44 -0.60 7.82 2.80
N GLU A 45 -1.24 6.65 2.67
CA GLU A 45 -1.78 6.24 1.39
C GLU A 45 -2.79 7.32 0.97
N SER A 46 -2.30 8.38 0.32
CA SER A 46 -3.07 9.06 -0.69
C SER A 46 -3.45 7.97 -1.66
N LYS A 47 -4.73 7.59 -1.66
CA LYS A 47 -5.30 6.67 -2.63
C LYS A 47 -5.08 7.28 -4.01
N SER A 48 -3.92 7.01 -4.63
CA SER A 48 -3.58 7.57 -5.94
C SER A 48 -4.56 6.97 -6.92
N LEU A 49 -5.30 7.82 -7.62
CA LEU A 49 -6.20 7.36 -8.66
C LEU A 49 -5.39 6.68 -9.77
N GLU A 50 -5.98 5.64 -10.35
CA GLU A 50 -5.34 4.86 -11.39
C GLU A 50 -5.25 5.64 -12.71
N THR A 51 -4.21 5.34 -13.48
CA THR A 51 -4.08 5.84 -14.86
C THR A 51 -5.21 5.28 -15.73
N LYS A 52 -5.76 6.13 -16.58
CA LYS A 52 -6.72 5.74 -17.62
C LYS A 52 -6.10 5.91 -18.99
N GLU A 53 -6.30 4.93 -19.85
CA GLU A 53 -5.76 4.91 -21.20
C GLU A 53 -6.89 4.87 -22.23
N SER A 54 -6.70 5.58 -23.33
CA SER A 54 -7.58 5.56 -24.48
C SER A 54 -6.75 5.67 -25.76
N ALA A 55 -7.11 4.90 -26.79
CA ALA A 55 -6.48 4.96 -28.09
C ALA A 55 -7.53 5.34 -29.14
N ASN A 56 -7.23 6.35 -29.95
CA ASN A 56 -8.10 6.77 -31.04
C ASN A 56 -7.26 7.08 -32.28
N GLY A 57 -7.45 6.29 -33.34
CA GLY A 57 -6.64 6.40 -34.56
C GLY A 57 -5.15 6.14 -34.28
N PRO A 58 -4.24 7.03 -34.72
CA PRO A 58 -2.79 6.84 -34.57
C PRO A 58 -2.22 7.33 -33.21
N VAL A 59 -3.09 7.73 -32.27
CA VAL A 59 -2.69 8.33 -30.98
C VAL A 59 -3.22 7.51 -29.82
N SER A 60 -2.32 7.19 -28.87
CA SER A 60 -2.68 6.68 -27.55
C SER A 60 -2.49 7.77 -26.50
N ILE A 61 -3.41 7.85 -25.55
CA ILE A 61 -3.42 8.84 -24.48
C ILE A 61 -3.52 8.11 -23.15
N ALA A 62 -2.59 8.38 -22.24
CA ALA A 62 -2.65 7.92 -20.85
C ALA A 62 -2.76 9.13 -19.92
N VAL A 63 -3.74 9.12 -19.01
CA VAL A 63 -4.01 10.20 -18.06
C VAL A 63 -3.94 9.67 -16.63
N THR A 64 -3.07 10.24 -15.81
CA THR A 64 -2.93 9.92 -14.39
C THR A 64 -3.27 11.14 -13.54
N PRO A 65 -4.31 11.09 -12.69
CA PRO A 65 -4.56 12.17 -11.75
C PRO A 65 -3.44 12.29 -10.71
N ARG A 66 -2.98 13.51 -10.45
CA ARG A 66 -1.93 13.79 -9.44
C ARG A 66 -2.49 14.44 -8.18
N SER A 67 -3.25 15.52 -8.34
CA SER A 67 -3.82 16.29 -7.23
C SER A 67 -5.24 16.72 -7.58
N LEU A 68 -6.20 16.26 -6.78
CA LEU A 68 -7.65 16.39 -7.02
C LEU A 68 -8.41 16.82 -5.75
N GLU A 69 -7.71 17.29 -4.73
CA GLU A 69 -8.32 17.71 -3.49
C GLU A 69 -9.24 18.93 -3.72
N GLU A 70 -10.41 18.97 -3.07
CA GLU A 70 -11.45 19.98 -3.31
C GLU A 70 -11.03 21.41 -2.94
N ASP A 71 -10.03 21.56 -2.08
CA ASP A 71 -9.49 22.83 -1.62
C ASP A 71 -8.36 23.38 -2.51
N LEU A 72 -7.95 22.65 -3.55
CA LEU A 72 -6.95 23.12 -4.49
C LEU A 72 -7.52 24.11 -5.50
N VAL A 73 -6.69 25.09 -5.85
CA VAL A 73 -7.01 26.11 -6.85
C VAL A 73 -7.07 25.54 -8.27
N ALA A 74 -6.35 24.43 -8.50
CA ALA A 74 -6.30 23.73 -9.78
C ALA A 74 -6.09 22.23 -9.54
N TRP A 75 -6.52 21.44 -10.53
CA TRP A 75 -6.32 19.99 -10.57
C TRP A 75 -5.21 19.64 -11.55
N ASP A 76 -4.35 18.72 -11.14
CA ASP A 76 -3.18 18.32 -11.92
C ASP A 76 -3.32 16.90 -12.45
N PHE A 77 -2.99 16.74 -13.73
CA PHE A 77 -3.00 15.47 -14.45
C PHE A 77 -1.67 15.27 -15.16
N ALA A 78 -1.08 14.09 -15.03
CA ALA A 78 -0.02 13.64 -15.93
C ALA A 78 -0.67 13.13 -17.22
N ILE A 79 -0.28 13.67 -18.37
CA ILE A 79 -0.80 13.23 -19.65
C ILE A 79 0.37 12.76 -20.53
N VAL A 80 0.31 11.51 -20.97
CA VAL A 80 1.28 10.93 -21.92
C VAL A 80 0.55 10.72 -23.24
N LEU A 81 1.11 11.28 -24.31
CA LEU A 81 0.61 11.19 -25.67
C LEU A 81 1.63 10.39 -26.47
N ASP A 82 1.22 9.21 -26.96
CA ASP A 82 2.04 8.37 -27.83
C ASP A 82 1.51 8.48 -29.26
N THR A 83 2.30 9.12 -30.12
CA THR A 83 2.02 9.34 -31.53
C THR A 83 3.03 8.55 -32.36
N HIS A 84 2.56 7.62 -33.20
CA HIS A 84 3.48 6.75 -33.93
C HIS A 84 4.37 7.44 -34.97
N SER A 85 3.99 8.62 -35.48
CA SER A 85 4.70 9.21 -36.64
C SER A 85 4.65 10.74 -36.79
N GLU A 86 3.89 11.49 -35.99
CA GLU A 86 3.68 12.92 -36.21
C GLU A 86 3.97 13.75 -34.96
N GLU A 87 4.58 14.92 -35.15
CA GLU A 87 4.86 15.88 -34.09
C GLU A 87 3.58 16.58 -33.63
N LEU A 88 3.35 16.61 -32.32
CA LEU A 88 2.20 17.28 -31.74
C LEU A 88 2.47 18.78 -31.60
N THR A 89 1.95 19.56 -32.54
CA THR A 89 2.17 21.03 -32.60
C THR A 89 1.00 21.86 -32.09
N SER A 90 -0.08 21.21 -31.69
CA SER A 90 -1.30 21.87 -31.20
C SER A 90 -1.09 22.50 -29.82
N ASP A 91 -1.76 23.63 -29.57
CA ASP A 91 -1.87 24.20 -28.23
C ASP A 91 -2.79 23.33 -27.37
N MET A 92 -2.19 22.56 -26.47
CA MET A 92 -2.91 21.61 -25.61
C MET A 92 -3.90 22.29 -24.66
N VAL A 93 -3.65 23.54 -24.26
CA VAL A 93 -4.61 24.31 -23.45
C VAL A 93 -5.85 24.64 -24.26
N ALA A 94 -5.66 24.98 -25.55
CA ALA A 94 -6.76 25.32 -26.45
C ALA A 94 -7.60 24.10 -26.88
N VAL A 95 -6.97 22.93 -27.05
CA VAL A 95 -7.63 21.73 -27.61
C VAL A 95 -8.11 20.71 -26.57
N SER A 96 -7.85 20.93 -25.29
CA SER A 96 -8.24 20.01 -24.22
C SER A 96 -9.42 20.54 -23.39
N GLU A 97 -10.19 19.62 -22.81
CA GLU A 97 -11.21 19.93 -21.82
C GLU A 97 -11.43 18.75 -20.87
N LEU A 98 -11.73 19.06 -19.61
CA LEU A 98 -12.21 18.10 -18.64
C LEU A 98 -13.73 18.22 -18.55
N VAL A 99 -14.44 17.09 -18.60
CA VAL A 99 -15.90 17.05 -18.49
C VAL A 99 -16.26 16.18 -17.30
N ASP A 100 -17.11 16.69 -16.40
CA ASP A 100 -17.61 15.92 -15.26
C ASP A 100 -18.83 15.05 -15.62
N ASP A 101 -19.34 14.29 -14.65
CA ASP A 101 -20.48 13.39 -14.82
C ASP A 101 -21.81 14.12 -15.06
N GLU A 102 -21.90 15.40 -14.72
CA GLU A 102 -23.02 16.28 -15.03
C GLU A 102 -22.90 16.93 -16.42
N GLY A 103 -21.80 16.70 -17.13
CA GLY A 103 -21.54 17.24 -18.47
C GLY A 103 -21.00 18.67 -18.48
N LYS A 104 -20.54 19.19 -17.33
CA LYS A 104 -19.94 20.51 -17.25
C LYS A 104 -18.47 20.44 -17.69
N SER A 105 -18.09 21.39 -18.54
CA SER A 105 -16.75 21.48 -19.14
C SER A 105 -15.86 22.46 -18.39
N TYR A 106 -14.60 22.09 -18.19
CA TYR A 106 -13.55 22.88 -17.56
C TYR A 106 -12.36 22.98 -18.52
N LYS A 107 -11.88 24.20 -18.76
CA LYS A 107 -10.70 24.44 -19.58
C LYS A 107 -9.42 24.36 -18.75
N PRO A 108 -8.34 23.77 -19.29
CA PRO A 108 -7.04 23.81 -18.62
C PRO A 108 -6.57 25.24 -18.41
N VAL A 109 -5.84 25.47 -17.32
CA VAL A 109 -5.22 26.77 -17.03
C VAL A 109 -3.78 26.87 -17.54
N SER A 110 -3.12 25.73 -17.72
CA SER A 110 -1.73 25.61 -18.18
C SER A 110 -1.45 24.20 -18.73
N TRP A 111 -0.33 24.07 -19.43
CA TRP A 111 0.22 22.80 -19.91
C TRP A 111 1.76 22.86 -19.81
N GLU A 112 2.38 21.84 -19.21
CA GLU A 112 3.84 21.72 -19.01
C GLU A 112 4.36 20.33 -19.40
#